data_AF-A0AAD7KKK3-F1
#
_entry.id   AF-A0AAD7KKK3-F1
#
_cell.length_a   1.000
_cell.length_b   1.000
_cell.length_c   1.000
_cell.angle_alpha   90.00
_cell.angle_beta   90.00
_cell.angle_gamma   90.00
#
_symmetry.space_group_name_H-M   'P 1'
#
loop_
_entity.id
_entity.type
_entity.pdbx_description
1 polymer ?
#
loop_
_entity_poly.entity_id
_entity_poly.type
_entity_poly.pdbx_seq_one_letter_code
_entity_poly.pdbx_strand_id
1 'polypeptide(L)'
;YTDTDKIIFSGNGDTLSIPLVMYERSNKNTCMHQKPRVPRGKCIKKGQILADGAATVGGELALGKNVLVAYMPWEGYNSEDAVLLSERLVYGDIYTSFHIRKYEIQTHVTSHGPERITKEIPHLEAHLLRNLDKNGIVMLGSWVETGDILVGKLTPQMAKESSYAPEDRLLKELYLAFSIPLFLLPKASIHFEIEKFLLEQALSENN
;
A
#
# COMPACT_ATOMS: atom_id res chain seq x y z
N TYR A 1 21.64 -9.60 -20.15
CA TYR A 1 21.62 -9.81 -18.68
C TYR A 1 20.19 -9.60 -18.22
N THR A 2 19.67 -10.42 -17.32
CA THR A 2 18.32 -10.22 -16.75
C THR A 2 18.51 -9.76 -15.32
N ASP A 3 18.34 -8.47 -15.10
CA ASP A 3 18.10 -7.97 -13.76
C ASP A 3 16.61 -8.19 -13.43
N THR A 4 16.26 -8.16 -12.15
CA THR A 4 14.84 -8.24 -11.77
C THR A 4 14.07 -7.02 -12.29
N ASP A 5 14.75 -5.88 -12.42
CA ASP A 5 14.13 -4.59 -12.72
C ASP A 5 14.33 -4.12 -14.17
N LYS A 6 15.20 -4.79 -14.94
CA LYS A 6 15.50 -4.41 -16.32
C LYS A 6 15.99 -5.57 -17.19
N ILE A 7 15.63 -5.51 -18.46
CA ILE A 7 16.09 -6.44 -19.49
C ILE A 7 17.16 -5.74 -20.34
N ILE A 8 18.37 -6.30 -20.36
CA ILE A 8 19.49 -5.75 -21.13
C ILE A 8 19.77 -6.63 -22.34
N PHE A 9 19.66 -6.02 -23.52
CA PHE A 9 20.03 -6.57 -24.81
C PHE A 9 21.40 -6.06 -25.20
N SER A 10 22.22 -6.95 -25.78
CA SER A 10 23.50 -6.60 -26.37
C SER A 10 23.54 -7.19 -27.79
N GLY A 11 23.71 -6.34 -28.81
CA GLY A 11 23.78 -6.77 -30.21
C GLY A 11 24.58 -5.76 -31.05
N ASN A 12 25.46 -6.26 -31.91
CA ASN A 12 26.27 -5.45 -32.85
C ASN A 12 27.07 -4.29 -32.23
N GLY A 13 27.46 -4.40 -30.95
CA GLY A 13 28.21 -3.37 -30.23
C GLY A 13 27.33 -2.41 -29.41
N ASP A 14 26.02 -2.40 -29.66
CA ASP A 14 25.07 -1.57 -28.92
C ASP A 14 24.41 -2.35 -27.78
N THR A 15 24.19 -1.65 -26.66
CA THR A 15 23.49 -2.19 -25.50
C THR A 15 22.20 -1.41 -25.29
N LEU A 16 21.06 -2.11 -25.32
CA LEU A 16 19.74 -1.55 -25.07
C LEU A 16 19.22 -2.05 -23.73
N SER A 17 18.84 -1.12 -22.84
CA SER A 17 18.23 -1.43 -21.54
C SER A 17 16.76 -1.06 -21.56
N ILE A 18 15.90 -2.03 -21.25
CA ILE A 18 14.45 -1.83 -21.12
C ILE A 18 14.08 -1.97 -19.64
N PRO A 19 13.62 -0.90 -18.96
CA PRO A 19 13.15 -0.99 -17.58
C PRO A 19 11.83 -1.77 -17.52
N LEU A 20 11.65 -2.56 -16.47
CA LEU A 20 10.42 -3.26 -16.17
C LEU A 20 9.61 -2.50 -15.14
N VAL A 21 8.28 -2.56 -15.27
CA VAL A 21 7.36 -2.00 -14.28
C VAL A 21 7.32 -2.93 -13.07
N MET A 22 7.68 -2.42 -11.89
CA MET A 22 7.79 -3.20 -10.66
C MET A 22 6.93 -2.59 -9.56
N TYR A 23 5.89 -3.32 -9.12
CA TYR A 23 5.01 -2.94 -8.00
C TYR A 23 4.38 -1.55 -8.16
N GLU A 24 4.01 -1.18 -9.37
CA GLU A 24 3.40 0.12 -9.64
C GLU A 24 1.89 0.07 -9.39
N ARG A 25 1.33 1.14 -8.82
CA ARG A 25 -0.11 1.24 -8.58
C ARG A 25 -0.86 1.58 -9.86
N SER A 26 -1.94 0.85 -10.14
CA SER A 26 -2.90 1.23 -11.18
C SER A 26 -3.92 2.25 -10.69
N ASN A 27 -4.63 2.89 -11.62
CA ASN A 27 -5.75 3.80 -11.32
C ASN A 27 -6.86 3.15 -10.48
N LYS A 28 -6.97 1.81 -10.51
CA LYS A 28 -7.95 1.03 -9.71
C LYS A 28 -7.32 0.37 -8.48
N ASN A 29 -6.17 0.86 -8.02
CA ASN A 29 -5.44 0.35 -6.85
C ASN A 29 -4.96 -1.10 -6.98
N THR A 30 -4.82 -1.63 -8.19
CA THR A 30 -4.25 -2.97 -8.41
C THR A 30 -2.74 -2.87 -8.64
N CYS A 31 -2.01 -3.93 -8.30
CA CYS A 31 -0.57 -4.01 -8.56
C CYS A 31 -0.26 -4.27 -10.03
N MET A 32 0.56 -3.41 -10.65
CA MET A 32 1.18 -3.59 -11.95
C MET A 32 2.62 -4.06 -11.74
N HIS A 33 2.90 -5.29 -12.14
CA HIS A 33 4.23 -5.89 -11.99
C HIS A 33 4.55 -6.74 -13.21
N GLN A 34 5.71 -6.48 -13.81
CA GLN A 34 6.19 -7.17 -14.99
C GLN A 34 7.26 -8.20 -14.60
N LYS A 35 7.07 -9.44 -15.04
CA LYS A 35 8.00 -10.53 -14.77
C LYS A 35 8.79 -10.88 -16.03
N PRO A 36 10.13 -10.79 -16.02
CA PRO A 36 10.92 -11.17 -17.18
C PRO A 36 10.75 -12.67 -17.47
N ARG A 37 10.51 -13.01 -18.74
CA ARG A 37 10.39 -14.41 -19.19
C ARG A 37 11.63 -14.93 -19.90
N VAL A 38 12.42 -14.04 -20.48
CA VAL A 38 13.53 -14.42 -21.35
C VAL A 38 14.72 -14.92 -20.53
N PRO A 39 15.21 -16.14 -20.75
CA PRO A 39 16.41 -16.62 -20.06
C PRO A 39 17.67 -15.93 -20.59
N ARG A 40 18.69 -15.81 -19.72
CA ARG A 40 19.97 -15.19 -20.07
C ARG A 40 20.65 -15.93 -21.23
N GLY A 41 21.24 -15.16 -22.15
CA GLY A 41 22.09 -15.69 -23.22
C GLY A 41 21.35 -16.30 -24.41
N LYS A 42 20.02 -16.26 -24.47
CA LYS A 42 19.27 -16.68 -25.65
C LYS A 42 19.10 -15.55 -26.66
N CYS A 43 19.20 -15.89 -27.93
CA CYS A 43 18.80 -15.01 -29.02
C CYS A 43 17.29 -14.81 -28.99
N ILE A 44 16.86 -13.56 -29.17
CA ILE A 44 15.45 -13.16 -29.14
C ILE A 44 15.02 -12.79 -30.55
N LYS A 45 13.84 -13.25 -30.95
CA LYS A 45 13.27 -12.93 -32.27
C LYS A 45 12.44 -11.65 -32.19
N LYS A 46 12.35 -10.94 -33.32
CA LYS A 46 11.43 -9.80 -33.44
C LYS A 46 10.00 -10.24 -33.13
N GLY A 47 9.31 -9.48 -32.29
CA GLY A 47 7.94 -9.79 -31.85
C GLY A 47 7.85 -10.80 -30.70
N GLN A 48 8.97 -11.32 -30.21
CA GLN A 48 8.97 -12.19 -29.05
C GLN A 48 8.70 -11.40 -27.76
N ILE A 49 7.90 -12.00 -26.89
CA ILE A 49 7.47 -11.40 -25.62
C ILE A 49 8.61 -11.52 -24.60
N LEU A 50 8.95 -10.40 -24.00
CA LEU A 50 10.11 -10.24 -23.13
C LEU A 50 9.76 -10.42 -21.65
N ALA A 51 8.59 -9.93 -21.26
CA ALA A 51 8.06 -9.98 -19.91
C ALA A 51 6.54 -10.18 -19.95
N ASP A 52 6.02 -10.89 -18.96
CA ASP A 52 4.58 -10.95 -18.67
C ASP A 52 4.20 -9.78 -17.77
N GLY A 53 2.95 -9.31 -17.88
CA GLY A 53 2.38 -8.28 -17.01
C GLY A 53 1.51 -8.86 -15.89
N ALA A 54 0.73 -8.00 -15.23
CA ALA A 54 -0.06 -8.37 -14.05
C ALA A 54 -1.13 -9.45 -14.32
N ALA A 55 -1.68 -9.50 -15.54
CA ALA A 55 -2.74 -10.43 -15.93
C ALA A 55 -2.41 -11.19 -17.23
N THR A 56 -1.13 -11.45 -17.48
CA THR A 56 -0.72 -12.27 -18.64
C THR A 56 0.21 -13.40 -18.23
N VAL A 57 0.12 -14.51 -18.95
CA VAL A 57 1.03 -15.66 -18.81
C VAL A 57 1.45 -16.10 -20.19
N GLY A 58 2.75 -16.05 -20.47
CA GLY A 58 3.28 -16.42 -21.78
C GLY A 58 2.78 -15.52 -22.91
N GLY A 59 2.43 -14.28 -22.60
CA GLY A 59 1.87 -13.34 -23.58
C GLY A 59 0.37 -13.41 -23.81
N GLU A 60 -0.31 -14.38 -23.22
CA GLU A 60 -1.75 -14.54 -23.32
C GLU A 60 -2.43 -13.97 -22.08
N LEU A 61 -3.68 -13.53 -22.24
CA LEU A 61 -4.49 -13.00 -21.15
C LEU A 61 -4.85 -14.09 -20.14
N ALA A 62 -4.54 -13.86 -18.87
CA ALA A 62 -4.77 -14.79 -17.76
C ALA A 62 -5.45 -14.06 -16.59
N LEU A 63 -6.77 -13.92 -16.66
CA LEU A 63 -7.58 -13.20 -15.65
C LEU A 63 -7.89 -14.01 -14.39
N GLY A 64 -7.62 -15.32 -14.40
CA GLY A 64 -8.00 -16.22 -13.31
C GLY A 64 -7.16 -17.49 -13.28
N LYS A 65 -7.69 -18.51 -12.58
CA LYS A 65 -7.03 -19.80 -12.39
C LYS A 65 -7.96 -20.93 -12.77
N ASN A 66 -7.38 -21.98 -13.34
CA ASN A 66 -8.08 -23.22 -13.61
C ASN A 66 -8.26 -24.00 -12.30
N VAL A 67 -9.49 -24.35 -11.97
CA VAL A 67 -9.84 -25.10 -10.75
C VAL A 67 -10.75 -26.27 -11.09
N LEU A 68 -10.69 -27.32 -10.27
CA LEU A 68 -11.61 -28.46 -10.36
C LEU A 68 -12.95 -28.06 -9.72
N VAL A 69 -14.03 -28.28 -10.45
CA VAL A 69 -15.39 -27.92 -10.03
C VAL A 69 -16.25 -29.19 -9.98
N ALA A 70 -17.01 -29.35 -8.91
CA ALA A 70 -18.05 -30.37 -8.80
C ALA A 70 -19.42 -29.70 -8.83
N TYR A 71 -20.30 -30.15 -9.72
CA TYR A 71 -21.66 -29.62 -9.84
C TYR A 71 -22.63 -30.55 -9.11
N MET A 72 -22.85 -30.28 -7.82
CA MET A 72 -23.79 -31.01 -6.97
C MET A 72 -24.31 -30.12 -5.83
N PRO A 73 -25.55 -30.32 -5.35
CA PRO A 73 -26.01 -29.67 -4.13
C PRO A 73 -25.20 -30.17 -2.93
N TRP A 74 -24.81 -29.27 -2.03
CA TRP A 74 -24.01 -29.61 -0.86
C TRP A 74 -24.60 -28.99 0.41
N GLU A 75 -25.37 -29.79 1.15
CA GLU A 75 -25.95 -29.43 2.46
C GLU A 75 -26.66 -28.06 2.52
N GLY A 76 -27.13 -27.56 1.38
CA GLY A 76 -27.78 -26.24 1.26
C GLY A 76 -26.83 -25.04 1.26
N TYR A 77 -25.51 -25.22 1.44
CA TYR A 77 -24.56 -24.10 1.44
C TYR A 77 -24.35 -23.47 0.05
N ASN A 78 -24.61 -24.20 -1.03
CA ASN A 78 -24.61 -23.68 -2.39
C ASN A 78 -26.03 -23.43 -2.92
N SER A 79 -26.93 -22.96 -2.06
CA SER A 79 -28.28 -22.56 -2.46
C SER A 79 -28.23 -21.32 -3.34
N GLU A 80 -29.11 -21.26 -4.35
CA GLU A 80 -29.23 -20.15 -5.29
C GLU A 80 -27.90 -19.83 -5.99
N ASP A 81 -27.32 -18.66 -5.71
CA ASP A 81 -26.09 -18.16 -6.34
C ASP A 81 -24.84 -18.36 -5.45
N ALA A 82 -24.97 -19.05 -4.31
CA ALA A 82 -23.86 -19.28 -3.40
C ALA A 82 -22.87 -20.31 -3.97
N VAL A 83 -21.57 -20.01 -3.87
CA VAL A 83 -20.49 -20.89 -4.31
C VAL A 83 -19.65 -21.32 -3.11
N LEU A 84 -19.45 -22.63 -2.97
CA LEU A 84 -18.55 -23.20 -1.99
C LEU A 84 -17.12 -23.20 -2.51
N LEU A 85 -16.20 -22.69 -1.69
CA LEU A 85 -14.76 -22.70 -1.98
C LEU A 85 -14.05 -23.68 -1.06
N SER A 86 -13.12 -24.44 -1.62
CA SER A 86 -12.23 -25.29 -0.83
C SER A 86 -11.21 -24.41 -0.11
N GLU A 87 -10.96 -24.67 1.17
CA GLU A 87 -9.91 -24.00 1.96
C GLU A 87 -8.52 -24.14 1.31
N ARG A 88 -8.29 -25.19 0.52
CA ARG A 88 -7.06 -25.37 -0.26
C ARG A 88 -6.76 -24.17 -1.17
N LEU A 89 -7.78 -23.46 -1.64
CA LEU A 89 -7.61 -22.27 -2.47
C LEU A 89 -6.98 -21.11 -1.68
N VAL A 90 -7.29 -21.02 -0.39
CA VAL A 90 -6.73 -20.03 0.55
C VAL A 90 -5.31 -20.42 0.92
N TYR A 91 -5.08 -21.65 1.40
CA TYR A 91 -3.74 -22.11 1.78
C TYR A 91 -2.75 -22.17 0.62
N GLY A 92 -3.23 -22.30 -0.61
CA GLY A 92 -2.43 -22.32 -1.83
C GLY A 92 -2.22 -20.96 -2.49
N ASP A 93 -2.70 -19.85 -1.89
CA ASP A 93 -2.63 -18.50 -2.45
C ASP A 93 -3.12 -18.40 -3.91
N ILE A 94 -4.11 -19.21 -4.29
CA ILE A 94 -4.52 -19.35 -5.70
C ILE A 94 -5.26 -18.09 -6.18
N TYR A 95 -6.12 -17.55 -5.33
CA TYR A 95 -6.93 -16.36 -5.59
C TYR A 95 -6.48 -15.16 -4.74
N THR A 96 -5.20 -15.10 -4.37
CA THR A 96 -4.62 -13.98 -3.65
C THR A 96 -4.20 -12.87 -4.63
N SER A 97 -4.59 -11.62 -4.36
CA SER A 97 -4.23 -10.44 -5.15
C SER A 97 -3.48 -9.40 -4.31
N PHE A 98 -2.75 -8.51 -4.99
CA PHE A 98 -2.08 -7.37 -4.37
C PHE A 98 -2.77 -6.07 -4.77
N HIS A 99 -3.10 -5.26 -3.77
CA HIS A 99 -3.66 -3.93 -3.97
C HIS A 99 -2.77 -2.88 -3.31
N ILE A 100 -2.59 -1.77 -4.01
CA ILE A 100 -1.72 -0.67 -3.60
C ILE A 100 -2.60 0.57 -3.47
N ARG A 101 -2.67 1.11 -2.26
CA ARG A 101 -3.46 2.30 -1.93
C ARG A 101 -2.52 3.47 -1.66
N LYS A 102 -2.80 4.61 -2.30
CA LYS A 102 -2.08 5.86 -2.03
C LYS A 102 -2.90 6.71 -1.08
N TYR A 103 -2.29 7.08 0.03
CA TYR A 103 -2.85 8.01 0.98
C TYR A 103 -2.06 9.31 0.91
N GLU A 104 -2.77 10.42 0.67
CA GLU A 104 -2.16 11.74 0.57
C GLU A 104 -2.70 12.63 1.70
N ILE A 105 -1.79 13.33 2.35
CA ILE A 105 -2.12 14.37 3.32
C ILE A 105 -1.34 15.63 2.96
N GLN A 106 -2.03 16.77 3.06
CA GLN A 106 -1.44 18.09 2.84
C GLN A 106 -1.43 18.86 4.15
N THR A 107 -0.38 19.67 4.32
CA THR A 107 -0.26 20.64 5.39
C THR A 107 -0.69 22.00 4.88
N HIS A 108 -1.56 22.67 5.61
CA HIS A 108 -2.02 24.01 5.26
C HIS A 108 -1.50 25.05 6.25
N VAL A 109 -1.39 26.30 5.79
CA VAL A 109 -1.17 27.44 6.68
C VAL A 109 -2.52 27.91 7.19
N THR A 110 -2.73 27.80 8.49
CA THR A 110 -3.93 28.30 9.15
C THR A 110 -3.70 29.73 9.65
N SER A 111 -4.77 30.44 9.98
CA SER A 111 -4.69 31.76 10.63
C SER A 111 -3.98 31.73 12.00
N HIS A 112 -3.79 30.55 12.59
CA HIS A 112 -3.14 30.34 13.89
C HIS A 112 -1.73 29.76 13.77
N GLY A 113 -1.23 29.59 12.54
CA GLY A 113 0.10 29.08 12.27
C GLY A 113 0.10 27.96 11.22
N PRO A 114 1.28 27.59 10.70
CA PRO A 114 1.43 26.47 9.78
C PRO A 114 1.21 25.14 10.50
N GLU A 115 0.49 24.23 9.84
CA GLU A 115 0.46 22.82 10.26
C GLU A 115 1.87 22.20 10.17
N ARG A 116 2.22 21.34 11.12
CA ARG A 116 3.55 20.72 11.20
C ARG A 116 3.41 19.20 11.20
N ILE A 117 4.30 18.52 10.48
CA ILE A 117 4.45 17.07 10.56
C ILE A 117 5.48 16.78 11.64
N THR A 118 5.11 15.95 12.63
CA THR A 118 5.99 15.58 13.73
C THR A 118 5.56 14.25 14.36
N LYS A 119 6.53 13.51 14.91
CA LYS A 119 6.27 12.34 15.75
C LYS A 119 5.80 12.73 17.15
N GLU A 120 6.13 13.94 17.60
CA GLU A 120 5.79 14.44 18.93
C GLU A 120 4.35 14.96 18.95
N ILE A 121 3.41 14.01 19.01
CA ILE A 121 1.98 14.31 19.13
C ILE A 121 1.62 14.23 20.62
N PRO A 122 1.18 15.33 21.25
CA PRO A 122 0.81 15.31 22.65
C PRO A 122 -0.48 14.53 22.88
N HIS A 123 -0.66 14.01 24.08
CA HIS A 123 -1.86 13.26 24.52
C HIS A 123 -2.13 11.95 23.76
N LEU A 124 -1.14 11.46 23.02
CA LEU A 124 -1.22 10.21 22.29
C LEU A 124 -0.33 9.14 22.93
N GLU A 125 -0.83 7.92 23.01
CA GLU A 125 -0.06 6.82 23.56
C GLU A 125 1.13 6.44 22.66
N ALA A 126 2.28 6.13 23.28
CA ALA A 126 3.50 5.77 22.58
C ALA A 126 3.34 4.55 21.65
N HIS A 127 2.39 3.65 21.97
CA HIS A 127 2.14 2.46 21.17
C HIS A 127 1.58 2.78 19.77
N LEU A 128 0.85 3.89 19.59
CA LEU A 128 0.31 4.33 18.30
C LEU A 128 1.38 5.02 17.43
N LEU A 129 2.40 5.58 18.08
CA LEU A 129 3.52 6.26 17.44
C LEU A 129 4.70 5.32 17.10
N ARG A 130 4.55 4.01 17.40
CA ARG A 130 5.62 3.00 17.24
C ARG A 130 6.12 2.90 15.81
N ASN A 131 5.24 3.09 14.83
CA ASN A 131 5.53 2.94 13.41
C ASN A 131 6.08 4.22 12.77
N LEU A 132 6.07 5.37 13.48
CA LEU A 132 6.54 6.65 12.94
C LEU A 132 8.06 6.83 13.10
N ASP A 133 8.68 7.42 12.09
CA ASP A 133 10.06 7.86 12.06
C ASP A 133 10.26 9.19 12.81
N LYS A 134 11.50 9.69 12.85
CA LYS A 134 11.84 10.98 13.48
C LYS A 134 11.12 12.18 12.87
N ASN A 135 10.63 12.08 11.64
CA ASN A 135 9.92 13.15 10.95
C ASN A 135 8.40 13.09 11.17
N GLY A 136 7.89 12.04 11.83
CA GLY A 136 6.44 11.83 12.01
C GLY A 136 5.77 11.13 10.83
N ILE A 137 6.52 10.39 10.01
CA ILE A 137 6.04 9.62 8.86
C ILE A 137 6.24 8.14 9.14
N VAL A 138 5.31 7.29 8.72
CA VAL A 138 5.44 5.83 8.87
C VAL A 138 6.75 5.31 8.24
N MET A 139 7.46 4.46 8.98
CA MET A 139 8.70 3.83 8.50
C MET A 139 8.37 2.80 7.42
N LEU A 140 9.17 2.79 6.35
CA LEU A 140 9.04 1.83 5.27
C LEU A 140 9.14 0.38 5.78
N GLY A 141 8.19 -0.45 5.35
CA GLY A 141 8.13 -1.85 5.74
C GLY A 141 7.48 -2.12 7.11
N SER A 142 6.94 -1.09 7.77
CA SER A 142 6.11 -1.27 8.95
C SER A 142 4.80 -1.97 8.60
N TRP A 143 4.41 -2.93 9.44
CA TRP A 143 3.06 -3.48 9.42
C TRP A 143 2.12 -2.49 10.08
N VAL A 144 1.08 -2.09 9.34
CA VAL A 144 0.08 -1.11 9.77
C VAL A 144 -1.30 -1.73 9.73
N GLU A 145 -2.08 -1.47 10.76
CA GLU A 145 -3.47 -1.92 10.85
C GLU A 145 -4.43 -0.74 10.80
N THR A 146 -5.72 -1.05 10.66
CA THR A 146 -6.78 -0.05 10.76
C THR A 146 -6.67 0.69 12.10
N GLY A 147 -6.62 2.02 12.03
CA GLY A 147 -6.44 2.86 13.22
C GLY A 147 -4.99 3.17 13.58
N ASP A 148 -4.00 2.62 12.85
CA ASP A 148 -2.62 3.08 12.97
C ASP A 148 -2.42 4.45 12.31
N ILE A 149 -1.40 5.17 12.78
CA ILE A 149 -1.06 6.51 12.33
C ILE A 149 -0.01 6.41 11.23
N LEU A 150 -0.35 6.92 10.03
CA LEU A 150 0.58 6.98 8.91
C LEU A 150 1.41 8.27 8.92
N VAL A 151 0.80 9.39 9.29
CA VAL A 151 1.46 10.70 9.35
C VAL A 151 0.96 11.46 10.57
N GLY A 152 1.91 11.87 11.41
CA GLY A 152 1.66 12.71 12.57
C GLY A 152 1.51 14.17 12.17
N LYS A 153 0.28 14.62 11.90
CA LYS A 153 -0.02 16.02 11.59
C LYS A 153 -0.50 16.77 12.83
N LEU A 154 0.17 17.87 13.13
CA LEU A 154 -0.13 18.76 14.23
C LEU A 154 -0.67 20.09 13.70
N THR A 155 -1.91 20.43 14.06
CA THR A 155 -2.53 21.71 13.68
C THR A 155 -2.53 22.65 14.88
N PRO A 156 -1.91 23.85 14.76
CA PRO A 156 -1.92 24.82 15.84
C PRO A 156 -3.35 25.30 16.10
N GLN A 157 -3.84 25.16 17.33
CA GLN A 157 -5.13 25.70 17.73
C GLN A 157 -4.97 27.05 18.41
N MET A 158 -6.00 27.88 18.27
CA MET A 158 -6.21 29.07 19.08
C MET A 158 -6.40 28.64 20.53
N ALA A 159 -5.52 29.09 21.44
CA ALA A 159 -5.93 29.25 22.83
C ALA A 159 -7.03 30.32 22.82
N LYS A 160 -8.31 29.92 22.82
CA LYS A 160 -9.41 30.86 23.06
C LYS A 160 -9.21 31.45 24.46
N GLU A 161 -8.67 32.66 24.53
CA GLU A 161 -8.61 33.44 25.76
C GLU A 161 -9.97 33.99 26.20
N SER A 162 -11.02 33.87 25.38
CA SER A 162 -12.32 34.47 25.68
C SER A 162 -13.37 33.44 26.14
N SER A 163 -13.80 33.61 27.40
CA SER A 163 -15.03 33.10 28.05
C SER A 163 -15.10 31.64 28.52
N TYR A 164 -14.09 31.15 29.24
CA TYR A 164 -14.24 29.93 30.06
C TYR A 164 -14.11 30.25 31.55
N ALA A 165 -14.90 29.57 32.38
CA ALA A 165 -14.86 29.68 33.83
C ALA A 165 -13.46 29.32 34.37
N PRO A 166 -13.00 29.88 35.49
CA PRO A 166 -11.65 29.64 36.02
C PRO A 166 -11.33 28.16 36.29
N GLU A 167 -12.35 27.33 36.55
CA GLU A 167 -12.23 25.87 36.67
C GLU A 167 -11.86 25.15 35.36
N ASP A 168 -12.40 25.62 34.22
CA ASP A 168 -12.09 25.09 32.89
C ASP A 168 -10.70 25.53 32.39
N ARG A 169 -10.15 26.63 32.92
CA ARG A 169 -8.79 27.09 32.57
C ARG A 169 -7.70 26.12 33.05
N LEU A 170 -7.82 25.63 34.28
CA LEU A 170 -6.87 24.67 34.88
C LEU A 170 -6.88 23.32 34.17
N LEU A 171 -8.08 22.79 33.89
CA LEU A 171 -8.22 21.55 33.11
C LEU A 171 -7.71 21.73 31.68
N LYS A 172 -7.83 22.91 31.08
CA LYS A 172 -7.43 23.15 29.69
C LYS A 172 -5.93 23.44 29.49
N GLU A 173 -5.27 24.10 30.45
CA GLU A 173 -3.80 24.24 30.48
C GLU A 173 -3.09 22.88 30.51
N LEU A 174 -3.75 21.86 31.08
CA LEU A 174 -3.23 20.49 31.12
C LEU A 174 -3.58 19.66 29.86
N TYR A 175 -4.60 20.04 29.06
CA TYR A 175 -5.22 19.15 28.07
C TYR A 175 -5.29 19.62 26.60
N LEU A 176 -5.12 20.91 26.26
CA LEU A 176 -5.37 21.35 24.88
C LEU A 176 -4.37 22.42 24.38
N ALA A 177 -3.24 21.96 23.86
CA ALA A 177 -2.40 22.78 22.97
C ALA A 177 -2.61 22.45 21.48
N PHE A 178 -3.20 21.29 21.13
CA PHE A 178 -3.28 20.85 19.74
C PHE A 178 -4.55 20.03 19.44
N SER A 179 -5.24 20.35 18.34
CA SER A 179 -6.15 19.40 17.71
C SER A 179 -5.30 18.36 17.01
N ILE A 180 -5.64 17.08 17.16
CA ILE A 180 -4.99 16.01 16.41
C ILE A 180 -5.92 15.61 15.25
N PRO A 181 -5.83 16.22 14.05
CA PRO A 181 -6.37 15.58 12.86
C PRO A 181 -5.45 14.41 12.52
N LEU A 182 -5.73 13.28 13.17
CA LEU A 182 -4.95 12.06 13.01
C LEU A 182 -5.35 11.40 11.69
N PHE A 183 -4.40 11.21 10.78
CA PHE A 183 -4.65 10.45 9.57
C PHE A 183 -4.63 8.96 9.92
N LEU A 184 -5.80 8.46 10.27
CA LEU A 184 -6.04 7.06 10.63
C LEU A 184 -6.32 6.26 9.36
N LEU A 185 -5.77 5.04 9.29
CA LEU A 185 -6.19 4.07 8.29
C LEU A 185 -7.71 3.80 8.43
N PRO A 186 -8.52 4.01 7.36
CA PRO A 186 -9.96 3.90 7.43
C PRO A 186 -10.42 2.44 7.66
N LYS A 187 -11.48 2.25 8.45
CA LYS A 187 -12.05 0.94 8.84
C LYS A 187 -12.53 0.04 7.69
N ALA A 188 -12.66 0.56 6.48
CA ALA A 188 -13.20 -0.18 5.33
C ALA A 188 -12.14 -1.01 4.57
N SER A 189 -10.87 -1.05 5.02
CA SER A 189 -9.80 -1.73 4.28
C SER A 189 -9.73 -3.25 4.44
N ILE A 190 -10.53 -3.87 5.32
CA ILE A 190 -10.36 -5.30 5.62
C ILE A 190 -11.37 -6.14 4.81
N HIS A 191 -10.95 -6.55 3.61
CA HIS A 191 -11.50 -7.68 2.87
C HIS A 191 -10.37 -8.65 2.57
N PHE A 192 -10.05 -9.57 3.48
CA PHE A 192 -9.02 -10.62 3.34
C PHE A 192 -7.84 -10.19 2.44
N GLU A 193 -7.29 -9.04 2.78
CA GLU A 193 -6.22 -8.39 2.03
C GLU A 193 -5.05 -8.47 2.99
N ILE A 194 -4.08 -9.35 2.72
CA ILE A 194 -2.79 -9.28 3.38
C ILE A 194 -2.20 -7.95 2.89
N GLU A 195 -2.56 -6.86 3.57
CA GLU A 195 -2.04 -5.51 3.36
C GLU A 195 -0.57 -5.54 3.78
N LYS A 196 0.24 -6.11 2.90
CA LYS A 196 1.67 -5.97 2.93
C LYS A 196 1.96 -4.54 2.46
N PHE A 197 2.01 -3.60 3.41
CA PHE A 197 2.56 -2.24 3.22
C PHE A 197 4.09 -2.29 3.06
N LEU A 198 4.58 -3.21 2.23
CA LEU A 198 5.96 -3.35 1.78
C LEU A 198 5.92 -3.29 0.26
N LEU A 199 6.11 -2.10 -0.31
CA LEU A 199 6.86 -1.85 -1.56
C LEU A 199 6.56 -0.47 -2.19
N GLU A 200 6.53 0.61 -1.42
CA GLU A 200 6.75 1.95 -2.01
C GLU A 200 7.94 2.62 -1.31
N GLN A 201 9.15 2.11 -1.62
CA GLN A 201 10.39 2.89 -1.77
C GLN A 201 11.68 2.05 -1.85
N ALA A 202 11.61 0.72 -2.02
CA ALA A 202 12.83 -0.06 -2.29
C ALA A 202 13.44 0.19 -3.70
N LEU A 203 12.81 1.01 -4.55
CA LEU A 203 13.28 1.31 -5.91
C LEU A 203 13.57 2.80 -6.19
N SER A 204 13.41 3.72 -5.21
CA SER A 204 13.84 5.12 -5.40
C SER A 204 15.19 5.47 -4.76
N GLU A 205 15.90 4.49 -4.20
CA GLU A 205 17.24 4.68 -3.60
C GLU A 205 18.36 3.92 -4.36
N ASN A 206 18.15 3.61 -5.64
CA ASN A 206 19.26 3.35 -6.57
C ASN A 206 19.47 4.59 -7.46
N ASN A 207 20.03 5.64 -6.86
CA ASN A 207 20.80 6.68 -7.55
C ASN A 207 22.29 6.41 -7.31
#